data_AF-Q96Z39-F1
#
_entry.id   AF-Q96Z39-F1
#
_cell.length_a   1.000
_cell.length_b   1.000
_cell.length_c   1.000
_cell.angle_alpha   90.00
_cell.angle_beta   90.00
_cell.angle_gamma   90.00
#
_symmetry.space_group_name_H-M   'P 1'
#
loop_
_entity.id
_entity.type
_entity.pdbx_description
1 polymer ?
#
loop_
_entity_poly.entity_id
_entity_poly.type
_entity_poly.pdbx_seq_one_letter_code
_entity_poly.pdbx_strand_id
1 'polypeptide(L)'
;MLNNEVIKRGLVKDCYSVDLDLSFKDVEQLSRFLFLIKTLLRCKLSRDEREKYFGNARQGKAFMSKILYIPKIRYNRLESLDICIVAEDSKDYEPPENLKDEIRELYLVFTKVENEYYKDKKVTDFPELSKFFKNCIGRKR
;
A
#
# COMPACT_ATOMS: atom_id res chain seq x y z
N MET A 1 -9.53 -16.81 -3.69
CA MET A 1 -8.94 -17.18 -5.00
C MET A 1 -9.63 -16.32 -6.05
N LEU A 2 -8.90 -15.50 -6.80
CA LEU A 2 -9.49 -14.74 -7.91
C LEU A 2 -9.88 -15.71 -9.02
N ASN A 3 -11.08 -15.55 -9.58
CA ASN A 3 -11.60 -16.39 -10.65
C ASN A 3 -10.68 -16.35 -11.89
N ASN A 4 -10.32 -17.53 -12.39
CA ASN A 4 -9.47 -17.75 -13.57
C ASN A 4 -9.93 -17.03 -14.86
N GLU A 5 -11.18 -16.53 -14.90
CA GLU A 5 -11.71 -15.76 -16.02
C GLU A 5 -11.19 -14.30 -16.08
N VAL A 6 -10.86 -13.70 -14.93
CA VAL A 6 -10.35 -12.31 -14.87
C VAL A 6 -8.91 -12.26 -15.43
N ILE A 7 -8.14 -13.30 -15.18
CA ILE A 7 -6.76 -13.47 -15.68
C ILE A 7 -6.78 -13.70 -17.20
N LYS A 8 -7.74 -14.48 -17.73
CA LYS A 8 -7.87 -14.77 -19.18
C LYS A 8 -8.25 -13.58 -20.06
N ARG A 9 -8.77 -12.49 -19.50
CA ARG A 9 -9.11 -11.27 -20.26
C ARG A 9 -7.93 -10.29 -20.46
N GLY A 10 -6.71 -10.64 -20.01
CA GLY A 10 -5.54 -9.77 -20.15
C GLY A 10 -5.58 -8.49 -19.31
N LEU A 11 -6.55 -8.39 -18.38
CA LEU A 11 -6.75 -7.21 -17.55
C LEU A 11 -5.74 -7.11 -16.41
N VAL A 12 -5.27 -8.24 -15.88
CA VAL A 12 -4.20 -8.31 -14.87
C VAL A 12 -2.97 -8.87 -15.55
N LYS A 13 -1.92 -8.04 -15.63
CA LYS A 13 -0.72 -8.41 -16.39
C LYS A 13 0.27 -9.18 -15.52
N ASP A 14 0.61 -8.61 -14.36
CA ASP A 14 1.61 -9.15 -13.44
C ASP A 14 1.12 -8.95 -12.00
N CYS A 15 1.32 -9.96 -11.15
CA CYS A 15 1.06 -9.91 -9.71
C CYS A 15 2.33 -10.28 -8.96
N TYR A 16 2.68 -9.47 -7.97
CA TYR A 16 3.81 -9.71 -7.08
C TYR A 16 3.28 -10.07 -5.70
N SER A 17 3.59 -11.27 -5.24
CA SER A 17 3.19 -11.74 -3.91
C SER A 17 4.29 -11.45 -2.90
N VAL A 18 3.91 -10.79 -1.80
CA VAL A 18 4.79 -10.51 -0.67
C VAL A 18 4.32 -11.33 0.54
N ASP A 19 5.11 -12.32 0.93
CA ASP A 19 4.85 -13.11 2.14
C ASP A 19 5.28 -12.32 3.38
N LEU A 20 4.32 -11.98 4.24
CA LEU A 20 4.51 -11.05 5.34
C LEU A 20 4.45 -11.75 6.69
N ASP A 21 3.39 -12.52 6.88
CA ASP A 21 3.07 -13.28 8.09
C ASP A 21 3.00 -12.42 9.38
N LEU A 22 2.13 -11.42 9.36
CA LEU A 22 2.01 -10.42 10.43
C LEU A 22 0.72 -10.62 11.24
N SER A 23 0.84 -10.68 12.56
CA SER A 23 -0.30 -10.82 13.48
C SER A 23 -0.68 -9.47 14.09
N PHE A 24 -1.97 -9.19 14.17
CA PHE A 24 -2.50 -7.96 14.73
C PHE A 24 -3.32 -8.26 15.97
N LYS A 25 -3.43 -7.31 16.90
CA LYS A 25 -4.26 -7.45 18.11
C LYS A 25 -5.72 -7.69 17.76
N ASP A 26 -6.24 -6.94 16.79
CA ASP A 26 -7.62 -6.98 16.34
C ASP A 26 -7.74 -6.56 14.86
N VAL A 27 -8.95 -6.63 14.32
CA VAL A 27 -9.26 -6.28 12.93
C VAL A 27 -9.06 -4.78 12.66
N GLU A 28 -9.24 -3.93 13.67
CA GLU A 28 -9.08 -2.49 13.53
C GLU A 28 -7.60 -2.13 13.30
N GLN A 29 -6.71 -2.70 14.11
CA GLN A 29 -5.27 -2.55 13.96
C GLN A 29 -4.80 -3.05 12.57
N LEU A 30 -5.31 -4.20 12.12
CA LEU A 30 -5.04 -4.73 10.77
C LEU A 30 -5.49 -3.74 9.68
N SER A 31 -6.73 -3.23 9.77
CA SER A 31 -7.29 -2.28 8.80
C SER A 31 -6.46 -0.99 8.71
N ARG A 32 -6.06 -0.45 9.85
CA ARG A 32 -5.17 0.72 9.96
C ARG A 32 -3.81 0.44 9.31
N PHE A 33 -3.25 -0.74 9.55
CA PHE A 33 -1.97 -1.12 8.94
C PHE A 33 -2.06 -1.28 7.42
N LEU A 34 -3.14 -1.88 6.89
CA LEU A 34 -3.37 -1.98 5.45
C LEU A 34 -3.44 -0.60 4.77
N PHE A 35 -4.02 0.40 5.46
CA PHE A 35 -4.00 1.78 4.97
C PHE A 35 -2.58 2.35 4.90
N LEU A 36 -1.72 2.06 5.88
CA LEU A 36 -0.32 2.47 5.87
C LEU A 36 0.47 1.81 4.74
N ILE A 37 0.24 0.51 4.45
CA ILE A 37 0.89 -0.16 3.31
C ILE A 37 0.51 0.50 1.98
N LYS A 38 -0.79 0.75 1.77
CA LYS A 38 -1.27 1.46 0.57
C LYS A 38 -0.62 2.85 0.45
N THR A 39 -0.47 3.54 1.57
CA THR A 39 0.18 4.85 1.63
C THR A 39 1.67 4.75 1.32
N LEU A 40 2.39 3.77 1.89
CA LEU A 40 3.81 3.51 1.65
C LEU A 40 4.08 3.36 0.14
N LEU A 41 3.32 2.46 -0.50
CA LEU A 41 3.45 2.16 -1.92
C LEU A 41 3.20 3.39 -2.80
N ARG A 42 2.15 4.15 -2.47
CA ARG A 42 1.87 5.42 -3.14
C ARG A 42 3.01 6.43 -2.96
N CYS A 43 3.60 6.51 -1.78
CA CYS A 43 4.67 7.47 -1.49
C CYS A 43 5.99 7.13 -2.18
N LYS A 44 6.23 5.87 -2.55
CA LYS A 44 7.43 5.50 -3.31
C LYS A 44 7.47 6.10 -4.71
N LEU A 45 6.30 6.38 -5.28
CA LEU A 45 6.17 6.98 -6.60
C LEU A 45 6.36 8.50 -6.58
N SER A 46 6.83 9.05 -7.71
CA SER A 46 6.77 10.49 -7.99
C SER A 46 5.31 10.96 -8.11
N ARG A 47 5.10 12.27 -8.16
CA ARG A 47 3.74 12.82 -8.28
C ARG A 47 3.02 12.33 -9.54
N ASP A 48 3.69 12.37 -10.68
CA ASP A 48 3.09 12.03 -11.97
C ASP A 48 2.78 10.52 -12.05
N GLU A 49 3.66 9.69 -11.51
CA GLU A 49 3.43 8.25 -11.39
C GLU A 49 2.27 7.92 -10.43
N ARG A 50 2.12 8.65 -9.31
CA ARG A 50 0.95 8.48 -8.43
C ARG A 50 -0.34 8.74 -9.20
N GLU A 51 -0.38 9.80 -9.99
CA GLU A 51 -1.56 10.13 -10.80
C GLU A 51 -1.79 9.06 -11.89
N LYS A 52 -0.73 8.57 -12.54
CA LYS A 52 -0.78 7.49 -13.54
C LYS A 52 -1.31 6.16 -12.98
N TYR A 53 -0.82 5.74 -11.81
CA TYR A 53 -1.05 4.38 -11.28
C TYR A 53 -2.13 4.30 -10.20
N PHE A 54 -2.30 5.33 -9.38
CA PHE A 54 -3.31 5.38 -8.31
C PHE A 54 -4.51 6.26 -8.64
N GLY A 55 -4.46 6.96 -9.79
CA GLY A 55 -5.49 7.87 -10.23
C GLY A 55 -5.43 9.24 -9.55
N ASN A 56 -6.21 10.17 -10.10
CA ASN A 56 -6.45 11.48 -9.54
C ASN A 56 -7.95 11.81 -9.69
N ALA A 57 -8.55 12.47 -8.72
CA ALA A 57 -9.96 12.89 -8.77
C ALA A 57 -10.18 14.16 -9.61
N ARG A 58 -9.13 14.69 -10.27
CA ARG A 58 -9.24 15.91 -11.07
C ARG A 58 -10.04 15.64 -12.35
N GLN A 59 -10.97 16.55 -12.66
CA GLN A 59 -11.74 16.63 -13.93
C GLN A 59 -12.95 15.70 -14.08
N GLY A 60 -13.64 15.31 -12.99
CA GLY A 60 -14.97 14.71 -13.09
C GLY A 60 -15.03 13.32 -13.74
N LYS A 61 -13.88 12.69 -14.00
CA LYS A 61 -13.76 11.29 -14.41
C LYS A 61 -13.16 10.50 -13.26
N ALA A 62 -13.85 9.45 -12.81
CA ALA A 62 -13.30 8.53 -11.82
C ALA A 62 -12.15 7.74 -12.46
N PHE A 63 -10.90 8.17 -12.23
CA PHE A 63 -9.74 7.36 -12.63
C PHE A 63 -9.48 6.33 -11.54
N MET A 64 -9.78 5.07 -11.85
CA MET A 64 -9.53 3.93 -10.95
C MET A 64 -8.03 3.66 -10.81
N SER A 65 -7.61 3.20 -9.62
CA SER A 65 -6.25 2.71 -9.38
C SER A 65 -5.94 1.57 -10.34
N LYS A 66 -4.85 1.69 -11.10
CA LYS A 66 -4.30 0.63 -11.95
C LYS A 66 -3.49 -0.38 -11.15
N ILE A 67 -3.27 -0.15 -9.86
CA ILE A 67 -2.66 -1.12 -8.94
C ILE A 67 -3.74 -1.64 -7.99
N LEU A 68 -3.89 -2.96 -7.93
CA LEU A 68 -4.71 -3.67 -6.95
C LEU A 68 -3.84 -4.17 -5.80
N TYR A 69 -4.33 -3.96 -4.58
CA TYR A 69 -3.76 -4.45 -3.34
C TYR A 69 -4.69 -5.53 -2.79
N ILE A 70 -4.21 -6.77 -2.78
CA ILE A 70 -5.05 -7.92 -2.43
C ILE A 70 -4.44 -8.58 -1.20
N PRO A 71 -4.87 -8.20 0.01
CA PRO A 71 -4.37 -8.81 1.22
C PRO A 71 -4.95 -10.22 1.38
N LYS A 72 -4.11 -11.20 1.68
CA LYS A 72 -4.53 -12.55 2.10
C LYS A 72 -4.57 -12.58 3.62
N ILE A 73 -5.78 -12.61 4.17
CA ILE A 73 -6.03 -12.44 5.61
C ILE A 73 -6.65 -13.72 6.16
N ARG A 74 -6.17 -14.13 7.33
CA ARG A 74 -6.77 -15.18 8.14
C ARG A 74 -6.98 -14.65 9.55
N TYR A 75 -8.24 -14.41 9.94
CA TYR A 75 -8.59 -13.71 11.19
C TYR A 75 -7.95 -12.31 11.26
N ASN A 76 -7.14 -12.06 12.29
CA ASN A 76 -6.32 -10.87 12.53
C ASN A 76 -4.88 -11.04 12.04
N ARG A 77 -4.62 -11.93 11.07
CA ARG A 77 -3.29 -12.18 10.50
C ARG A 77 -3.26 -11.83 9.03
N LEU A 78 -2.27 -11.02 8.61
CA LEU A 78 -1.95 -10.77 7.21
C LEU A 78 -0.87 -11.77 6.78
N GLU A 79 -1.28 -12.81 6.07
CA GLU A 79 -0.38 -13.88 5.63
C GLU A 79 0.52 -13.38 4.49
N SER A 80 -0.10 -12.79 3.46
CA SER A 80 0.61 -12.19 2.33
C SER A 80 -0.18 -11.01 1.73
N LEU A 81 0.47 -10.27 0.85
CA LEU A 81 -0.12 -9.20 0.06
C LEU A 81 0.24 -9.40 -1.41
N ASP A 82 -0.77 -9.51 -2.27
CA ASP A 82 -0.54 -9.48 -3.71
C ASP A 82 -0.71 -8.05 -4.23
N ILE A 83 0.25 -7.61 -5.05
CA ILE A 83 0.24 -6.32 -5.73
C ILE A 83 0.14 -6.60 -7.22
N CYS A 84 -1.03 -6.31 -7.80
CA CYS A 84 -1.34 -6.63 -9.18
C CYS A 84 -1.49 -5.38 -10.02
N ILE A 85 -0.93 -5.38 -11.24
CA ILE A 85 -1.02 -4.29 -12.19
C ILE A 85 -2.15 -4.56 -13.19
N VAL A 86 -3.05 -3.60 -13.34
CA VAL A 86 -4.29 -3.71 -14.10
C VAL A 86 -4.34 -2.63 -15.19
N ALA A 87 -3.44 -2.72 -16.17
CA ALA A 87 -3.52 -1.99 -17.44
C ALA A 87 -2.41 -2.41 -18.44
N GLU A 88 -2.71 -2.33 -19.73
CA GLU A 88 -1.77 -2.63 -20.83
C GLU A 88 -0.60 -1.63 -20.92
N ASP A 89 -0.78 -0.39 -20.45
CA ASP A 89 0.17 0.74 -20.52
C ASP A 89 1.05 0.89 -19.25
N SER A 90 0.92 -0.06 -18.32
CA SER A 90 1.50 0.00 -16.99
C SER A 90 2.67 -0.98 -16.81
N LYS A 91 3.28 -1.40 -17.93
CA LYS A 91 4.30 -2.47 -17.99
C LYS A 91 5.56 -2.17 -17.18
N ASP A 92 5.82 -0.90 -16.87
CA ASP A 92 7.07 -0.46 -16.24
C ASP A 92 6.97 -0.28 -14.72
N TYR A 93 5.80 -0.56 -14.11
CA TYR A 93 5.71 -0.52 -12.65
C TYR A 93 6.31 -1.80 -12.08
N GLU A 94 7.39 -1.65 -11.35
CA GLU A 94 7.97 -2.70 -10.52
C GLU A 94 7.81 -2.33 -9.04
N PRO A 95 7.30 -3.24 -8.19
CA PRO A 95 7.34 -3.01 -6.76
C PRO A 95 8.78 -2.82 -6.29
N PRO A 96 9.01 -2.03 -5.23
CA PRO A 96 10.35 -1.88 -4.66
C PRO A 96 10.98 -3.24 -4.30
N GLU A 97 12.24 -3.48 -4.67
CA GLU A 97 12.93 -4.77 -4.43
C GLU A 97 12.88 -5.20 -2.95
N ASN A 98 13.02 -4.26 -2.02
CA ASN A 98 13.04 -4.51 -0.58
C ASN A 98 11.66 -4.33 0.09
N LEU A 99 10.56 -4.39 -0.67
CA LEU A 99 9.23 -4.07 -0.16
C LEU A 99 8.82 -4.94 1.03
N LYS A 100 9.18 -6.22 1.03
CA LYS A 100 8.90 -7.15 2.14
C LYS A 100 9.49 -6.64 3.46
N ASP A 101 10.76 -6.27 3.43
CA ASP A 101 11.48 -5.83 4.63
C ASP A 101 11.00 -4.46 5.07
N GLU A 102 10.69 -3.57 4.14
CA GLU A 102 10.09 -2.27 4.46
C GLU A 102 8.71 -2.40 5.13
N ILE A 103 7.85 -3.29 4.65
CA ILE A 103 6.54 -3.52 5.29
C ILE A 103 6.74 -4.10 6.69
N ARG A 104 7.71 -4.99 6.89
CA ARG A 104 8.04 -5.54 8.21
C ARG A 104 8.58 -4.48 9.15
N GLU A 105 9.45 -3.60 8.68
CA GLU A 105 9.97 -2.50 9.49
C GLU A 105 8.85 -1.51 9.86
N LEU A 106 7.99 -1.17 8.90
CA LEU A 106 6.81 -0.34 9.12
C LEU A 106 5.88 -0.97 10.17
N TYR A 107 5.68 -2.29 10.13
CA TYR A 107 4.89 -3.03 11.12
C TYR A 107 5.48 -2.90 12.53
N LEU A 108 6.80 -3.08 12.68
CA LEU A 108 7.48 -2.96 13.97
C LEU A 108 7.39 -1.56 14.56
N VAL A 109 7.43 -0.53 13.73
CA VAL A 109 7.23 0.85 14.17
C VAL A 109 5.77 1.11 14.52
N PHE A 110 4.85 0.75 13.62
CA PHE A 110 3.42 0.95 13.79
C PHE A 110 2.89 0.35 15.09
N THR A 111 3.23 -0.91 15.39
CA THR A 111 2.78 -1.59 16.61
C THR A 111 3.23 -0.93 17.91
N LYS A 112 4.32 -0.15 17.89
CA LYS A 112 4.79 0.64 19.04
C LYS A 112 4.03 1.94 19.22
N VAL A 113 3.62 2.58 18.12
CA VAL A 113 3.11 3.96 18.12
C VAL A 113 1.61 4.07 17.84
N GLU A 114 0.93 3.00 17.43
CA GLU A 114 -0.46 3.02 16.97
C GLU A 114 -1.41 3.73 17.94
N ASN A 115 -1.32 3.38 19.23
CA ASN A 115 -2.20 3.91 20.27
C ASN A 115 -2.15 5.43 20.37
N GLU A 116 -1.05 6.05 19.94
CA GLU A 116 -0.89 7.49 19.90
C GLU A 116 -1.17 8.06 18.51
N TYR A 117 -0.74 7.36 17.45
CA TYR A 117 -0.84 7.82 16.08
C TYR A 117 -2.29 8.07 15.63
N TYR A 118 -3.23 7.21 16.03
CA TYR A 118 -4.64 7.37 15.67
C TYR A 118 -5.46 8.22 16.67
N LYS A 119 -4.84 8.85 17.67
CA LYS A 119 -5.48 9.79 18.63
C LYS A 119 -5.23 11.26 18.24
N ASP A 120 -5.55 11.63 17.00
CA ASP A 120 -5.44 13.00 16.47
C ASP A 120 -4.02 13.56 16.29
N LYS A 121 -2.99 12.70 16.28
CA LYS A 121 -1.62 13.08 15.91
C LYS A 121 -1.38 12.93 14.41
N LYS A 122 -0.47 13.72 13.85
CA LYS A 122 -0.06 13.62 12.44
C LYS A 122 1.08 12.62 12.30
N VAL A 123 1.22 12.03 11.12
CA VAL A 123 2.36 11.16 10.78
C VAL A 123 3.72 11.85 10.97
N THR A 124 3.75 13.20 10.87
CA THR A 124 4.93 14.04 11.13
C THR A 124 5.34 14.10 12.59
N ASP A 125 4.44 13.77 13.51
CA ASP A 125 4.68 13.83 14.95
C ASP A 125 5.40 12.56 15.45
N PHE A 126 5.59 11.58 14.56
CA PHE A 126 6.29 10.32 14.81
C PHE A 126 7.44 10.18 13.81
N PRO A 127 8.65 10.68 14.12
CA PRO A 127 9.79 10.63 13.21
C PRO A 127 10.07 9.22 12.66
N GLU A 128 9.98 8.19 13.51
CA GLU A 128 10.15 6.79 13.13
C GLU A 128 9.13 6.29 12.11
N LEU A 129 7.91 6.85 12.10
CA LEU A 129 6.86 6.51 11.13
C LEU A 129 6.94 7.40 9.88
N SER A 130 7.25 8.69 10.07
CA SER A 130 7.35 9.69 8.99
C SER A 130 8.39 9.32 7.93
N LYS A 131 9.45 8.61 8.32
CA LYS A 131 10.55 8.23 7.42
C LYS A 131 10.10 7.37 6.24
N PHE A 132 9.01 6.62 6.41
CA PHE A 132 8.42 5.75 5.38
C PHE A 132 7.63 6.55 4.33
N PHE A 133 7.21 7.78 4.64
CA PHE A 133 6.29 8.56 3.82
C PHE A 133 6.87 9.90 3.34
N LYS A 134 8.20 10.05 3.35
CA LYS A 134 8.91 11.32 3.05
C LYS A 134 8.45 12.01 1.76
N ASN A 135 8.18 11.26 0.70
CA ASN A 135 7.77 11.83 -0.59
C ASN A 135 6.28 12.25 -0.62
N CYS A 136 5.49 11.91 0.40
CA CYS A 136 4.11 12.37 0.57
C CYS A 136 3.99 13.51 1.58
N ILE A 137 4.89 13.54 2.57
CA ILE A 137 4.99 14.61 3.55
C ILE A 137 5.71 15.76 2.85
N GLY A 138 4.94 16.64 2.19
CA GLY A 138 5.50 17.78 1.48
C GLY A 138 6.48 18.54 2.38
N ARG A 139 7.67 18.86 1.87
CA ARG A 139 8.43 19.98 2.43
C ARG A 139 7.50 21.18 2.33
N LYS A 140 7.13 21.79 3.46
CA LYS A 140 6.61 23.15 3.44
C LYS A 140 7.65 23.97 2.65
N ARG A 141 7.28 24.43 1.47
CA ARG A 141 7.98 25.54 0.82
C ARG A 141 7.69 26.80 1.63
#